data_AF-A0A7C6YF40-F1
#
_entry.id   AF-A0A7C6YF40-F1
#
_cell.length_a   1.000
_cell.length_b   1.000
_cell.length_c   1.000
_cell.angle_alpha   90.00
_cell.angle_beta   90.00
_cell.angle_gamma   90.00
#
_symmetry.space_group_name_H-M   'P 1'
#
loop_
_entity.id
_entity.type
_entity.pdbx_description
1 polymer ?
#
loop_
_entity_poly.entity_id
_entity_poly.type
_entity_poly.pdbx_seq_one_letter_code
_entity_poly.pdbx_strand_id
1 'polypeptide(L)'
;MKKYITPLILSLIALITLSLTATAQQRIEFQRQKFDRSRFKRPDPSMRPESTQPTPVSPAYESARPRGMVTEPPAANEPEFKFPDSTTTPPATNVTSSPSPSSWGFSTTSESGDYTPAGATPEEQAAINEPRFELIPGKWQTDPRDFEKLLDLQKESGACMLVYFNNQIDSSQKGLCNWFEKKVTTDMSWRKAMKFYIQFQVILPGKKDAQALVEKFRVNKTPALFVVKPFSTFYTRIQVFEFPVGDRPIPIEADVVLESIKAASTPAYKDKF
;
A
#
# COMPACT_ATOMS: atom_id res chain seq x y z
N MET A 1 57.08 -13.84 -30.77
CA MET A 1 56.80 -13.29 -29.43
C MET A 1 55.34 -13.57 -29.01
N LYS A 2 54.92 -14.84 -28.89
CA LYS A 2 53.52 -15.22 -28.58
C LYS A 2 53.46 -16.49 -27.70
N LYS A 3 54.32 -16.61 -26.69
CA LYS A 3 54.35 -17.79 -25.80
C LYS A 3 54.36 -17.47 -24.29
N TYR A 4 54.23 -16.20 -23.89
CA TYR A 4 54.34 -15.79 -22.48
C TYR A 4 53.09 -15.09 -21.91
N ILE A 5 52.01 -14.96 -22.68
CA ILE A 5 50.81 -14.20 -22.26
C ILE A 5 49.89 -15.06 -21.37
N THR A 6 49.88 -16.38 -21.55
CA THR A 6 49.01 -17.30 -20.81
C THR A 6 49.37 -17.52 -19.33
N PRO A 7 50.65 -17.64 -18.90
CA PRO A 7 50.96 -17.85 -17.48
C PRO A 7 50.78 -16.57 -16.63
N LEU A 8 50.87 -15.38 -17.24
CA LEU A 8 50.75 -14.10 -16.55
C LEU A 8 49.29 -13.79 -16.19
N ILE A 9 48.34 -14.18 -17.04
CA ILE A 9 46.90 -14.02 -16.78
C ILE A 9 46.44 -15.00 -15.69
N LEU A 10 46.95 -16.24 -15.67
CA LEU A 10 46.62 -17.19 -14.60
C LEU A 10 47.16 -16.74 -13.23
N SER A 11 48.38 -16.19 -13.18
CA SER A 11 48.96 -15.66 -11.95
C SER A 11 48.20 -14.44 -11.42
N LEU A 12 47.65 -13.59 -12.30
CA LEU A 12 46.86 -12.43 -11.90
C LEU A 12 45.52 -12.85 -11.30
N ILE A 13 44.86 -13.87 -11.87
CA ILE A 13 43.59 -14.41 -11.36
C ILE A 13 43.79 -15.06 -9.98
N ALA A 14 44.90 -15.77 -9.76
CA ALA A 14 45.23 -16.37 -8.47
C ALA A 14 45.53 -15.32 -7.37
N LEU A 15 46.07 -14.16 -7.72
CA LEU A 15 46.31 -13.07 -6.77
C LEU A 15 45.02 -12.34 -6.36
N ILE A 16 44.05 -12.24 -7.28
CA ILE A 16 42.74 -11.62 -7.03
C ILE A 16 41.88 -12.52 -6.14
N THR A 17 41.95 -13.85 -6.29
CA THR A 17 41.18 -14.76 -5.43
C THR A 17 41.72 -14.85 -3.99
N LEU A 18 43.03 -14.70 -3.77
CA LEU A 18 43.60 -14.67 -2.41
C LEU A 18 43.31 -13.38 -1.64
N SER A 19 43.06 -12.26 -2.33
CA SER A 19 42.79 -10.97 -1.68
C SER A 19 41.30 -10.76 -1.33
N LEU A 20 40.38 -11.52 -1.93
CA LEU A 20 38.95 -11.48 -1.59
C LEU A 20 38.57 -12.35 -0.37
N THR A 21 39.35 -13.37 -0.01
CA THR A 21 39.03 -14.22 1.15
C THR A 21 39.49 -13.61 2.49
N ALA A 22 40.50 -12.74 2.47
CA ALA A 22 41.01 -12.08 3.69
C ALA A 22 40.05 -11.02 4.26
N THR A 23 39.18 -10.42 3.45
CA THR A 23 38.23 -9.38 3.90
C THR A 23 36.89 -9.94 4.39
N ALA A 24 36.61 -11.22 4.13
CA ALA A 24 35.37 -11.88 4.57
C ALA A 24 35.43 -12.37 6.04
N GLN A 25 36.63 -12.60 6.59
CA GLN A 25 36.77 -13.10 7.97
C GLN A 25 36.79 -11.99 9.04
N GLN A 26 37.07 -10.73 8.68
CA GLN A 26 37.15 -9.64 9.67
C GLN A 26 35.82 -8.96 10.02
N ARG A 27 34.71 -9.32 9.37
CA ARG A 27 33.39 -8.67 9.59
C ARG A 27 32.41 -9.47 10.44
N ILE A 28 32.82 -10.63 10.96
CA ILE A 28 32.02 -11.47 11.88
C ILE A 28 32.78 -11.65 13.21
N GLU A 29 33.42 -10.59 13.68
CA GLU A 29 33.99 -10.53 15.03
C GLU A 29 33.39 -9.35 15.81
N PHE A 30 32.15 -8.97 15.47
CA PHE A 30 31.33 -8.13 16.31
C PHE A 30 30.85 -8.93 17.51
N GLN A 31 31.65 -8.84 18.58
CA GLN A 31 31.23 -8.86 19.98
C GLN A 31 30.03 -9.75 20.34
N ARG A 32 30.29 -11.05 20.51
CA ARG A 32 29.59 -11.81 21.56
C ARG A 32 30.19 -11.44 22.92
N GLN A 33 30.03 -10.17 23.31
CA GLN A 33 30.25 -9.77 24.70
C GLN A 33 29.14 -10.47 25.50
N LYS A 34 29.50 -11.52 26.24
CA LYS A 34 28.57 -12.27 27.08
C LYS A 34 27.87 -11.26 27.98
N PHE A 35 26.56 -11.11 27.77
CA PHE A 35 25.74 -10.22 28.58
C PHE A 35 25.77 -10.75 30.02
N ASP A 36 26.47 -10.03 30.90
CA ASP A 36 26.64 -10.43 32.28
C ASP A 36 25.32 -10.23 33.04
N ARG A 37 24.61 -11.35 33.26
CA ARG A 37 23.33 -11.38 33.96
C ARG A 37 23.46 -11.15 35.48
N SER A 38 24.67 -11.02 36.02
CA SER A 38 24.89 -10.75 37.45
C SER A 38 24.35 -9.38 37.90
N ARG A 39 24.20 -8.43 36.97
CA ARG A 39 23.68 -7.07 37.25
C ARG A 39 22.16 -6.99 37.46
N PHE A 40 21.42 -8.06 37.18
CA PHE A 40 19.96 -8.11 37.30
C PHE A 40 19.49 -8.96 38.50
N LYS A 41 20.31 -9.11 39.54
CA LYS A 41 19.82 -9.59 40.83
C LYS A 41 18.82 -8.55 41.38
N ARG A 42 17.55 -8.90 41.37
CA ARG A 42 16.51 -8.14 42.09
C ARG A 42 16.88 -8.15 43.58
N PRO A 43 16.76 -7.02 44.29
CA PRO A 43 16.81 -7.01 45.74
C PRO A 43 15.74 -7.95 46.31
N ASP A 44 16.11 -8.64 47.38
CA ASP A 44 15.23 -9.52 48.13
C ASP A 44 13.98 -8.76 48.59
N PRO A 45 12.75 -9.26 48.36
CA PRO A 45 11.51 -8.59 48.77
C PRO A 45 11.37 -8.40 50.28
N SER A 46 12.26 -8.98 51.08
CA SER A 46 12.33 -8.81 52.54
C SER A 46 12.90 -7.45 53.01
N MET A 47 13.43 -6.61 52.12
CA MET A 47 13.97 -5.28 52.47
C MET A 47 13.18 -4.11 51.88
N ARG A 48 11.84 -4.17 51.93
CA ARG A 48 10.98 -3.01 51.66
C ARG A 48 10.68 -2.28 52.97
N PRO A 49 11.16 -1.05 53.20
CA PRO A 49 10.67 -0.23 54.30
C PRO A 49 9.18 0.09 54.07
N GLU A 50 8.36 -0.10 55.12
CA GLU A 50 6.94 0.24 55.14
C GLU A 50 6.75 1.71 54.73
N SER A 51 6.12 1.91 53.58
CA SER A 51 5.58 3.20 53.20
C SER A 51 4.12 3.22 53.61
N THR A 52 3.82 4.01 54.65
CA THR A 52 2.46 4.39 55.07
C THR A 52 1.74 5.08 53.92
N GLN A 53 0.83 4.35 53.27
CA GLN A 53 -0.10 4.91 52.29
C GLN A 53 -1.44 5.21 52.98
N PRO A 54 -1.90 6.47 53.03
CA PRO A 54 -3.27 6.77 53.41
C PRO A 54 -4.23 6.48 52.24
N THR A 55 -5.30 5.74 52.53
CA THR A 55 -6.41 5.43 51.63
C THR A 55 -7.27 6.67 51.38
N PRO A 56 -7.63 7.02 50.13
CA PRO A 56 -8.75 7.90 49.86
C PRO A 56 -9.95 7.11 49.29
N VAL A 57 -11.01 7.16 50.09
CA VAL A 57 -12.45 6.97 49.85
C VAL A 57 -12.99 6.93 48.41
N SER A 58 -13.88 5.95 48.17
CA SER A 58 -14.78 5.83 47.01
C SER A 58 -15.77 7.00 46.93
N PRO A 59 -16.07 7.54 45.74
CA PRO A 59 -17.20 8.44 45.57
C PRO A 59 -18.50 7.63 45.36
N ALA A 60 -19.48 7.95 46.19
CA ALA A 60 -20.85 7.47 46.11
C ALA A 60 -21.58 8.05 44.89
N TYR A 61 -22.43 7.22 44.27
CA TYR A 61 -23.39 7.63 43.25
C TYR A 61 -24.45 8.53 43.86
N GLU A 62 -24.64 9.74 43.33
CA GLU A 62 -25.82 10.55 43.61
C GLU A 62 -26.61 10.80 42.31
N SER A 63 -27.84 10.32 42.34
CA SER A 63 -28.82 10.32 41.27
C SER A 63 -29.63 11.61 41.35
N ALA A 64 -29.64 12.43 40.30
CA ALA A 64 -30.57 13.55 40.18
C ALA A 64 -31.01 13.82 38.73
N ARG A 65 -32.31 13.65 38.50
CA ARG A 65 -33.16 14.26 37.46
C ARG A 65 -34.53 14.49 38.13
N PRO A 66 -35.48 15.25 37.56
CA PRO A 66 -35.38 16.49 36.77
C PRO A 66 -36.42 17.56 37.26
N ARG A 67 -36.25 18.82 36.85
CA ARG A 67 -37.29 19.91 36.75
C ARG A 67 -36.53 21.11 36.14
N GLY A 68 -36.88 21.73 35.01
CA GLY A 68 -38.18 22.04 34.42
C GLY A 68 -38.44 23.53 34.63
N MET A 69 -38.23 24.37 33.59
CA MET A 69 -38.83 25.70 33.28
C MET A 69 -38.13 26.18 31.98
N VAL A 70 -38.78 26.16 30.81
CA VAL A 70 -39.60 27.24 30.21
C VAL A 70 -38.89 28.59 30.20
N THR A 71 -38.43 29.04 29.03
CA THR A 71 -38.62 30.41 28.48
C THR A 71 -38.21 30.41 26.99
N GLU A 72 -39.16 30.74 26.12
CA GLU A 72 -39.01 31.09 24.69
C GLU A 72 -39.48 32.56 24.54
N PRO A 73 -39.37 33.23 23.37
CA PRO A 73 -38.26 34.01 22.81
C PRO A 73 -38.51 35.54 22.87
N PRO A 74 -37.67 36.38 22.21
CA PRO A 74 -38.25 37.09 21.07
C PRO A 74 -37.34 37.26 19.83
N ALA A 75 -38.00 37.04 18.70
CA ALA A 75 -37.97 37.64 17.36
C ALA A 75 -36.93 38.69 16.91
N ALA A 76 -36.61 38.53 15.61
CA ALA A 76 -36.48 39.53 14.54
C ALA A 76 -35.16 40.30 14.37
N ASN A 77 -34.42 39.99 13.29
CA ASN A 77 -34.51 40.77 12.04
C ASN A 77 -33.58 40.17 10.96
N GLU A 78 -34.17 39.64 9.90
CA GLU A 78 -33.54 39.50 8.58
C GLU A 78 -33.49 40.87 7.89
N PRO A 79 -32.52 41.08 7.00
CA PRO A 79 -32.82 41.83 5.79
C PRO A 79 -32.69 40.93 4.55
N GLU A 80 -33.85 40.57 3.99
CA GLU A 80 -34.02 40.18 2.58
C GLU A 80 -33.41 41.28 1.70
N PHE A 81 -32.44 40.90 0.87
CA PHE A 81 -31.94 41.75 -0.19
C PHE A 81 -32.46 41.19 -1.52
N LYS A 82 -33.54 41.79 -2.02
CA LYS A 82 -34.13 41.53 -3.35
C LYS A 82 -33.58 42.54 -4.35
N PHE A 83 -33.14 42.05 -5.50
CA PHE A 83 -32.95 42.85 -6.71
C PHE A 83 -33.78 42.30 -7.87
N PRO A 84 -34.21 43.16 -8.80
CA PRO A 84 -35.34 42.90 -9.68
C PRO A 84 -35.02 41.97 -10.86
N ASP A 85 -36.05 41.22 -11.25
CA ASP A 85 -36.17 40.58 -12.56
C ASP A 85 -36.00 41.62 -13.68
N SER A 86 -35.21 41.26 -14.69
CA SER A 86 -35.26 41.87 -16.01
C SER A 86 -34.94 40.82 -17.06
N THR A 87 -36.00 40.23 -17.58
CA THR A 87 -36.07 39.55 -18.88
C THR A 87 -35.54 40.48 -19.96
N THR A 88 -34.47 40.10 -20.68
CA THR A 88 -34.23 40.43 -22.12
C THR A 88 -33.03 39.62 -22.63
N THR A 89 -33.29 38.69 -23.56
CA THR A 89 -32.34 38.13 -24.55
C THR A 89 -32.50 38.93 -25.87
N PRO A 90 -31.70 38.79 -26.96
CA PRO A 90 -30.29 38.38 -27.24
C PRO A 90 -29.49 39.53 -27.95
N PRO A 91 -28.28 39.39 -28.60
CA PRO A 91 -27.65 38.19 -29.19
C PRO A 91 -26.13 37.96 -29.00
N ALA A 92 -25.74 36.79 -29.50
CA ALA A 92 -24.44 36.11 -29.54
C ALA A 92 -23.19 36.98 -29.77
N THR A 93 -22.06 36.58 -29.15
CA THR A 93 -20.77 36.29 -29.80
C THR A 93 -19.84 35.52 -28.86
N ASN A 94 -19.24 34.44 -29.39
CA ASN A 94 -18.06 33.68 -28.91
C ASN A 94 -17.04 34.49 -28.09
N VAL A 95 -16.59 34.00 -26.93
CA VAL A 95 -15.15 33.95 -26.53
C VAL A 95 -14.94 32.94 -25.37
N THR A 96 -14.12 31.91 -25.62
CA THR A 96 -13.19 31.21 -24.71
C THR A 96 -13.70 30.63 -23.39
N SER A 97 -14.03 29.33 -23.43
CA SER A 97 -14.03 28.42 -22.28
C SER A 97 -12.62 28.23 -21.72
N SER A 98 -12.41 28.69 -20.48
CA SER A 98 -11.29 28.28 -19.61
C SER A 98 -11.39 26.78 -19.29
N PRO A 99 -10.28 26.01 -19.33
CA PRO A 99 -10.24 24.69 -18.73
C PRO A 99 -9.50 24.75 -17.37
N SER A 100 -10.23 24.52 -16.28
CA SER A 100 -9.68 23.89 -15.06
C SER A 100 -10.83 23.47 -14.13
N PRO A 101 -10.67 22.41 -13.31
CA PRO A 101 -9.52 21.51 -13.19
C PRO A 101 -9.82 20.11 -13.75
N SER A 102 -8.74 19.37 -13.97
CA SER A 102 -8.71 17.93 -14.13
C SER A 102 -9.45 17.25 -12.98
N SER A 103 -10.73 16.97 -13.20
CA SER A 103 -11.45 15.90 -12.52
C SER A 103 -10.75 14.60 -12.91
N TRP A 104 -9.95 14.07 -12.00
CA TRP A 104 -9.53 12.68 -12.06
C TRP A 104 -10.81 11.87 -11.85
N GLY A 105 -11.48 11.56 -12.96
CA GLY A 105 -12.71 10.80 -13.00
C GLY A 105 -12.50 9.49 -12.23
N PHE A 106 -13.00 9.49 -11.01
CA PHE A 106 -13.09 8.31 -10.17
C PHE A 106 -14.27 7.50 -10.71
N SER A 107 -14.00 6.44 -11.45
CA SER A 107 -15.00 5.40 -11.67
C SER A 107 -15.14 4.62 -10.37
N THR A 108 -15.95 5.12 -9.44
CA THR A 108 -16.60 4.28 -8.40
C THR A 108 -17.65 3.46 -9.14
N THR A 109 -17.22 2.46 -9.91
CA THR A 109 -18.12 1.34 -10.17
C THR A 109 -18.12 0.52 -8.89
N SER A 110 -18.99 0.92 -7.95
CA SER A 110 -19.45 0.07 -6.86
C SER A 110 -20.27 -1.05 -7.48
N GLU A 111 -19.60 -1.94 -8.21
CA GLU A 111 -20.21 -3.10 -8.81
C GLU A 111 -20.13 -4.21 -7.78
N SER A 112 -21.13 -4.23 -6.90
CA SER A 112 -21.47 -5.42 -6.11
C SER A 112 -22.07 -6.54 -6.98
N GLY A 113 -21.91 -6.46 -8.30
CA GLY A 113 -22.33 -7.45 -9.27
C GLY A 113 -21.35 -8.62 -9.29
N ASP A 114 -21.87 -9.82 -9.44
CA ASP A 114 -21.09 -11.03 -9.63
C ASP A 114 -20.09 -10.84 -10.77
N TYR A 115 -18.80 -10.77 -10.42
CA TYR A 115 -17.74 -10.64 -11.40
C TYR A 115 -17.75 -11.89 -12.29
N THR A 116 -18.19 -11.71 -13.53
CA THR A 116 -18.21 -12.73 -14.56
C THR A 116 -17.42 -12.16 -15.74
N PRO A 117 -16.18 -12.62 -15.99
CA PRO A 117 -15.43 -12.15 -17.14
C PRO A 117 -16.21 -12.45 -18.41
N ALA A 118 -16.26 -11.50 -19.34
CA ALA A 118 -16.94 -11.69 -20.62
C ALA A 118 -16.29 -12.86 -21.38
N GLY A 119 -17.05 -13.95 -21.59
CA GLY A 119 -16.57 -15.15 -22.27
C GLY A 119 -15.87 -16.19 -21.38
N ALA A 120 -15.91 -16.04 -20.06
CA ALA A 120 -15.39 -17.07 -19.16
C ALA A 120 -16.18 -18.38 -19.32
N THR A 121 -15.45 -19.48 -19.44
CA THR A 121 -16.03 -20.82 -19.40
C THR A 121 -16.59 -21.12 -17.99
N PRO A 122 -17.52 -22.09 -17.85
CA PRO A 122 -18.02 -22.48 -16.53
C PRO A 122 -16.91 -22.93 -15.56
N GLU A 123 -15.85 -23.56 -16.08
CA GLU A 123 -14.70 -23.98 -15.29
C GLU A 123 -13.88 -22.79 -14.77
N GLU A 124 -13.67 -21.78 -15.61
CA GLU A 124 -12.99 -20.54 -15.21
C GLU A 124 -13.81 -19.76 -14.17
N GLN A 125 -15.14 -19.72 -14.32
CA GLN A 125 -16.00 -19.10 -13.33
C GLN A 125 -15.94 -19.82 -11.98
N ALA A 126 -15.86 -21.15 -11.98
CA ALA A 126 -15.66 -21.93 -10.76
C ALA A 126 -14.32 -21.58 -10.10
N ALA A 127 -13.23 -21.47 -10.86
CA ALA A 127 -11.92 -21.07 -10.34
C ALA A 127 -11.91 -19.63 -9.76
N ILE A 128 -12.70 -18.72 -10.33
CA ILE A 128 -12.86 -17.34 -9.83
C ILE A 128 -13.60 -17.33 -8.49
N ASN A 129 -14.65 -18.13 -8.38
CA ASN A 129 -15.49 -18.22 -7.19
C ASN A 129 -14.76 -18.94 -6.05
N GLU A 130 -13.94 -19.95 -6.37
CA GLU A 130 -13.14 -20.70 -5.41
C GLU A 130 -11.66 -20.74 -5.83
N PRO A 131 -10.89 -19.66 -5.58
CA PRO A 131 -9.48 -19.61 -5.94
C PRO A 131 -8.64 -20.60 -5.14
N ARG A 132 -7.69 -21.24 -5.82
CA ARG A 132 -6.72 -22.17 -5.23
C ARG A 132 -5.56 -21.40 -4.62
N PHE A 133 -5.78 -20.82 -3.45
CA PHE A 133 -4.78 -20.01 -2.73
C PHE A 133 -3.50 -20.78 -2.37
N GLU A 134 -3.54 -22.11 -2.32
CA GLU A 134 -2.38 -22.97 -2.04
C GLU A 134 -1.28 -22.89 -3.11
N LEU A 135 -1.65 -22.54 -4.34
CA LEU A 135 -0.71 -22.39 -5.47
C LEU A 135 0.01 -21.03 -5.47
N ILE A 136 -0.40 -20.11 -4.61
CA ILE A 136 0.11 -18.74 -4.62
C ILE A 136 1.51 -18.68 -4.01
N PRO A 137 2.50 -18.08 -4.70
CA PRO A 137 3.83 -17.88 -4.13
C PRO A 137 3.75 -16.92 -2.94
N GLY A 138 4.24 -17.36 -1.78
CA GLY A 138 4.27 -16.52 -0.58
C GLY A 138 5.29 -15.38 -0.61
N LYS A 139 6.04 -15.21 -1.70
CA LYS A 139 7.09 -14.19 -1.87
C LYS A 139 6.78 -13.31 -3.07
N TRP A 140 7.16 -12.04 -2.95
CA TRP A 140 7.15 -11.09 -4.06
C TRP A 140 8.05 -11.58 -5.20
N GLN A 141 7.47 -11.63 -6.40
CA GLN A 141 8.21 -11.82 -7.63
C GLN A 141 8.66 -10.46 -8.15
N THR A 142 9.93 -10.33 -8.50
CA THR A 142 10.52 -9.03 -8.87
C THR A 142 11.03 -8.97 -10.30
N ASP A 143 11.14 -10.12 -10.98
CA ASP A 143 11.64 -10.15 -12.36
C ASP A 143 10.50 -9.75 -13.31
N PRO A 144 10.63 -8.64 -14.07
CA PRO A 144 9.60 -8.22 -15.02
C PRO A 144 9.27 -9.26 -16.09
N ARG A 145 10.20 -10.20 -16.37
CA ARG A 145 10.01 -11.26 -17.36
C ARG A 145 9.06 -12.36 -16.91
N ASP A 146 8.90 -12.52 -15.61
CA ASP A 146 8.00 -13.53 -15.06
C ASP A 146 6.54 -13.08 -15.08
N PHE A 147 6.25 -11.84 -15.49
CA PHE A 147 4.89 -11.32 -15.56
C PHE A 147 3.93 -12.23 -16.36
N GLU A 148 4.34 -12.71 -17.53
CA GLU A 148 3.50 -13.61 -18.34
C GLU A 148 3.29 -14.97 -17.65
N LYS A 149 4.32 -15.51 -16.99
CA LYS A 149 4.19 -16.75 -16.21
C LYS A 149 3.25 -16.57 -15.02
N LEU A 150 3.25 -15.39 -14.40
CA LEU A 150 2.36 -15.07 -13.29
C LEU A 150 0.92 -14.90 -13.76
N LEU A 151 0.69 -14.41 -14.99
CA LEU A 151 -0.63 -14.42 -15.60
C LEU A 151 -1.14 -15.83 -15.87
N ASP A 152 -0.27 -16.76 -16.28
CA ASP A 152 -0.67 -18.15 -16.46
C ASP A 152 -0.99 -18.83 -15.12
N LEU A 153 -0.16 -18.58 -14.10
CA LEU A 153 -0.46 -19.01 -12.72
C LEU A 153 -1.76 -18.38 -12.20
N GLN A 154 -2.06 -17.15 -12.60
CA GLN A 154 -3.29 -16.47 -12.27
C GLN A 154 -4.52 -17.19 -12.84
N LYS A 155 -4.43 -17.64 -14.10
CA LYS A 155 -5.50 -18.42 -14.74
C LYS A 155 -5.67 -19.78 -14.07
N GLU A 156 -4.58 -20.46 -13.73
CA GLU A 156 -4.63 -21.78 -13.08
C GLU A 156 -5.19 -21.72 -11.66
N SER A 157 -4.79 -20.70 -10.88
CA SER A 157 -5.20 -20.54 -9.49
C SER A 157 -6.54 -19.84 -9.32
N GLY A 158 -6.98 -19.04 -10.30
CA GLY A 158 -8.14 -18.15 -10.18
C GLY A 158 -7.93 -16.99 -9.20
N ALA A 159 -6.70 -16.77 -8.71
CA ALA A 159 -6.41 -15.73 -7.74
C ALA A 159 -6.26 -14.34 -8.39
N CYS A 160 -6.49 -13.28 -7.61
CA CYS A 160 -6.11 -11.92 -8.00
C CYS A 160 -4.60 -11.73 -7.88
N MET A 161 -4.03 -10.96 -8.79
CA MET A 161 -2.64 -10.55 -8.76
C MET A 161 -2.54 -9.09 -8.30
N LEU A 162 -1.63 -8.83 -7.36
CA LEU A 162 -1.30 -7.50 -6.88
C LEU A 162 0.02 -7.06 -7.51
N VAL A 163 -0.03 -6.01 -8.31
CA VAL A 163 1.13 -5.44 -9.01
C VAL A 163 1.54 -4.14 -8.32
N TYR A 164 2.78 -4.09 -7.84
CA TYR A 164 3.36 -2.95 -7.13
C TYR A 164 4.53 -2.35 -7.92
N PHE A 165 4.43 -1.09 -8.33
CA PHE A 165 5.52 -0.33 -8.94
C PHE A 165 6.22 0.52 -7.89
N ASN A 166 7.52 0.30 -7.74
CA ASN A 166 8.37 0.95 -6.75
C ASN A 166 9.47 1.75 -7.46
N ASN A 167 9.50 3.08 -7.28
CA ASN A 167 10.63 3.91 -7.68
C ASN A 167 11.25 4.54 -6.44
N GLN A 168 12.49 4.21 -6.14
CA GLN A 168 13.21 4.75 -4.98
C GLN A 168 14.08 5.97 -5.32
N ILE A 169 14.27 6.26 -6.62
CA ILE A 169 15.27 7.23 -7.09
C ILE A 169 14.64 8.59 -7.40
N ASP A 170 13.38 8.63 -7.85
CA ASP A 170 12.72 9.86 -8.27
C ASP A 170 12.64 10.88 -7.11
N SER A 171 13.29 12.03 -7.31
CA SER A 171 13.38 13.10 -6.32
C SER A 171 12.03 13.75 -6.02
N SER A 172 11.11 13.77 -6.99
CA SER A 172 9.77 14.34 -6.85
C SER A 172 8.84 13.46 -6.00
N GLN A 173 9.15 12.17 -5.88
CA GLN A 173 8.37 11.16 -5.17
C GLN A 173 9.17 10.53 -4.02
N LYS A 174 10.27 11.19 -3.65
CA LYS A 174 11.25 10.67 -2.71
C LYS A 174 10.59 10.39 -1.36
N GLY A 175 10.69 9.14 -0.93
CA GLY A 175 10.19 8.70 0.37
C GLY A 175 8.75 8.18 0.37
N LEU A 176 7.96 8.36 -0.70
CA LEU A 176 6.59 7.83 -0.74
C LEU A 176 6.57 6.30 -0.79
N CYS A 177 7.42 5.68 -1.64
CA CYS A 177 7.56 4.23 -1.70
C CYS A 177 8.08 3.66 -0.36
N ASN A 178 9.09 4.30 0.23
CA ASN A 178 9.65 3.90 1.53
C ASN A 178 8.61 4.04 2.66
N TRP A 179 7.77 5.08 2.62
CA TRP A 179 6.68 5.24 3.57
C TRP A 179 5.67 4.10 3.42
N PHE A 180 5.25 3.78 2.20
CA PHE A 180 4.32 2.69 1.92
C PHE A 180 4.86 1.35 2.43
N GLU A 181 6.12 1.04 2.13
CA GLU A 181 6.78 -0.17 2.60
C GLU A 181 6.93 -0.23 4.14
N LYS A 182 7.04 0.92 4.82
CA LYS A 182 7.21 0.95 6.28
C LYS A 182 5.92 1.07 7.07
N LYS A 183 4.83 1.49 6.43
CA LYS A 183 3.56 1.78 7.11
C LYS A 183 2.45 0.84 6.69
N VAL A 184 2.38 0.52 5.40
CA VAL A 184 1.34 -0.36 4.88
C VAL A 184 1.82 -1.80 4.86
N THR A 185 2.98 -2.10 4.26
CA THR A 185 3.37 -3.51 4.08
C THR A 185 3.81 -4.21 5.37
N THR A 186 4.22 -3.45 6.39
CA THR A 186 4.53 -3.97 7.73
C THR A 186 3.30 -4.29 8.56
N ASP A 187 2.14 -3.77 8.18
CA ASP A 187 0.89 -3.98 8.90
C ASP A 187 0.52 -5.47 8.97
N MET A 188 -0.11 -5.88 10.09
CA MET A 188 -0.46 -7.28 10.31
C MET A 188 -1.64 -7.73 9.44
N SER A 189 -2.63 -6.87 9.24
CA SER A 189 -3.78 -7.12 8.36
C SER A 189 -3.30 -7.22 6.93
N TRP A 190 -2.38 -6.33 6.52
CA TRP A 190 -1.76 -6.40 5.20
C TRP A 190 -1.07 -7.75 4.97
N ARG A 191 -0.19 -8.16 5.88
CA ARG A 191 0.54 -9.43 5.76
C ARG A 191 -0.37 -10.66 5.74
N LYS A 192 -1.54 -10.61 6.39
CA LYS A 192 -2.55 -11.67 6.31
C LYS A 192 -3.23 -11.68 4.94
N ALA A 193 -3.66 -10.52 4.46
CA ALA A 193 -4.32 -10.36 3.17
C ALA A 193 -3.43 -10.81 2.00
N MET A 194 -2.15 -10.43 2.01
CA MET A 194 -1.21 -10.72 0.92
C MET A 194 -0.97 -12.21 0.65
N LYS A 195 -1.30 -13.10 1.60
CA LYS A 195 -1.22 -14.56 1.38
C LYS A 195 -2.18 -15.05 0.29
N PHE A 196 -3.24 -14.30 0.02
CA PHE A 196 -4.26 -14.64 -0.95
C PHE A 196 -4.02 -14.01 -2.33
N TYR A 197 -2.95 -13.23 -2.51
CA TYR A 197 -2.64 -12.54 -3.76
C TYR A 197 -1.33 -13.04 -4.36
N ILE A 198 -1.31 -13.19 -5.69
CA ILE A 198 -0.05 -13.31 -6.42
C ILE A 198 0.66 -11.96 -6.34
N GLN A 199 1.80 -11.92 -5.66
CA GLN A 199 2.53 -10.69 -5.36
C GLN A 199 3.61 -10.43 -6.41
N PHE A 200 3.47 -9.33 -7.17
CA PHE A 200 4.40 -8.94 -8.22
C PHE A 200 4.89 -7.50 -8.03
N GLN A 201 6.20 -7.31 -7.95
CA GLN A 201 6.83 -6.00 -7.75
C GLN A 201 7.70 -5.64 -8.96
N VAL A 202 7.52 -4.42 -9.46
CA VAL A 202 8.35 -3.85 -10.52
C VAL A 202 9.19 -2.72 -9.93
N ILE A 203 10.51 -2.90 -9.91
CA ILE A 203 11.47 -1.92 -9.40
C ILE A 203 11.89 -0.98 -10.53
N LEU A 204 11.79 0.33 -10.26
CA LEU A 204 12.10 1.42 -11.18
C LEU A 204 13.25 2.29 -10.64
N PRO A 205 14.08 2.88 -11.52
CA PRO A 205 14.09 2.70 -12.97
C PRO A 205 14.59 1.29 -13.34
N GLY A 206 13.83 0.59 -14.18
CA GLY A 206 14.11 -0.80 -14.56
C GLY A 206 14.61 -0.94 -16.00
N LYS A 207 14.92 -2.18 -16.39
CA LYS A 207 15.27 -2.57 -17.78
C LYS A 207 14.09 -2.33 -18.74
N LYS A 208 14.31 -2.52 -20.04
CA LYS A 208 13.27 -2.41 -21.09
C LYS A 208 11.97 -3.14 -20.73
N ASP A 209 12.07 -4.34 -20.18
CA ASP A 209 10.93 -5.16 -19.77
C ASP A 209 10.07 -4.47 -18.68
N ALA A 210 10.71 -3.82 -17.70
CA ALA A 210 10.01 -3.05 -16.67
C ALA A 210 9.40 -1.77 -17.23
N GLN A 211 10.02 -1.14 -18.22
CA GLN A 211 9.48 0.04 -18.91
C GLN A 211 8.24 -0.32 -19.74
N ALA A 212 8.25 -1.48 -20.41
CA ALA A 212 7.07 -1.98 -21.12
C ALA A 212 5.89 -2.22 -20.16
N LEU A 213 6.15 -2.70 -18.95
CA LEU A 213 5.12 -2.81 -17.91
C LEU A 213 4.63 -1.45 -17.42
N VAL A 214 5.53 -0.46 -17.25
CA VAL A 214 5.14 0.92 -16.90
C VAL A 214 4.19 1.51 -17.94
N GLU A 215 4.46 1.28 -19.23
CA GLU A 215 3.60 1.72 -20.33
C GLU A 215 2.26 0.98 -20.32
N LYS A 216 2.28 -0.36 -20.18
CA LYS A 216 1.08 -1.21 -20.11
C LYS A 216 0.13 -0.80 -18.99
N PHE A 217 0.68 -0.48 -17.82
CA PHE A 217 -0.08 -0.07 -16.62
C PHE A 217 -0.26 1.46 -16.52
N ARG A 218 0.22 2.23 -17.50
CA ARG A 218 0.16 3.70 -17.56
C ARG A 218 0.63 4.36 -16.26
N VAL A 219 1.79 3.91 -15.76
CA VAL A 219 2.32 4.34 -14.46
C VAL A 219 3.02 5.68 -14.57
N ASN A 220 2.33 6.74 -14.18
CA ASN A 220 2.87 8.11 -14.20
C ASN A 220 3.54 8.53 -12.87
N LYS A 221 3.10 7.97 -11.75
CA LYS A 221 3.55 8.29 -10.38
C LYS A 221 3.65 7.01 -9.56
N THR A 222 4.62 6.96 -8.67
CA THR A 222 4.87 5.87 -7.72
C THR A 222 4.79 6.37 -6.26
N PRO A 223 4.48 5.49 -5.29
CA PRO A 223 4.12 4.08 -5.48
C PRO A 223 2.79 3.93 -6.24
N ALA A 224 2.74 2.95 -7.14
CA ALA A 224 1.51 2.61 -7.86
C ALA A 224 1.17 1.15 -7.58
N LEU A 225 -0.08 0.92 -7.19
CA LEU A 225 -0.58 -0.38 -6.83
C LEU A 225 -1.76 -0.71 -7.75
N PHE A 226 -1.80 -1.92 -8.28
CA PHE A 226 -2.86 -2.38 -9.15
C PHE A 226 -3.34 -3.77 -8.74
N VAL A 227 -4.64 -3.97 -8.81
CA VAL A 227 -5.27 -5.29 -8.71
C VAL A 227 -5.64 -5.73 -10.13
N VAL A 228 -5.16 -6.90 -10.51
CA VAL A 228 -5.52 -7.57 -11.76
C VAL A 228 -6.40 -8.74 -11.41
N LYS A 229 -7.63 -8.77 -11.92
CA LYS A 229 -8.55 -9.90 -11.73
C LYS A 229 -8.17 -11.05 -12.68
N PRO A 230 -8.34 -12.31 -12.27
CA PRO A 230 -8.10 -13.45 -13.15
C PRO A 230 -8.99 -13.34 -14.40
N PHE A 231 -8.44 -13.75 -15.54
CA PHE A 231 -9.11 -13.69 -16.85
C PHE A 231 -9.55 -12.29 -17.31
N SER A 232 -9.14 -11.24 -16.59
CA SER A 232 -9.40 -9.86 -16.99
C SER A 232 -8.23 -9.28 -17.76
N THR A 233 -8.55 -8.50 -18.79
CA THR A 233 -7.59 -7.60 -19.43
C THR A 233 -7.47 -6.26 -18.70
N PHE A 234 -8.41 -5.97 -17.79
CA PHE A 234 -8.46 -4.73 -17.05
C PHE A 234 -7.78 -4.86 -15.69
N TYR A 235 -7.15 -3.77 -15.28
CA TYR A 235 -6.56 -3.61 -13.96
C TYR A 235 -7.20 -2.42 -13.25
N THR A 236 -7.37 -2.53 -11.94
CA THR A 236 -7.87 -1.45 -11.11
C THR A 236 -6.70 -0.85 -10.34
N ARG A 237 -6.47 0.45 -10.52
CA ARG A 237 -5.46 1.18 -9.75
C ARG A 237 -5.98 1.44 -8.34
N ILE A 238 -5.20 1.08 -7.35
CA ILE A 238 -5.49 1.36 -5.94
C ILE A 238 -4.79 2.66 -5.56
N GLN A 239 -5.57 3.55 -4.95
CA GLN A 239 -5.04 4.81 -4.43
C GLN A 239 -4.43 4.57 -3.05
N VAL A 240 -3.16 4.98 -2.91
CA VAL A 240 -2.39 4.86 -1.66
C VAL A 240 -2.11 6.25 -1.05
N PHE A 241 -2.23 7.29 -1.88
CA PHE A 241 -2.02 8.68 -1.50
C PHE A 241 -3.09 9.54 -2.14
N GLU A 242 -3.54 10.55 -1.41
CA GLU A 242 -4.30 11.66 -1.95
C GLU A 242 -3.33 12.76 -2.39
N PHE A 243 -3.60 13.38 -3.54
CA PHE A 243 -2.77 14.43 -4.11
C PHE A 243 -3.60 15.72 -4.24
N PRO A 244 -3.85 16.44 -3.13
CA PRO A 244 -4.49 17.75 -3.18
C PRO A 244 -3.67 18.73 -4.03
N VAL A 245 -4.35 19.64 -4.73
CA VAL A 245 -3.71 20.61 -5.62
C VAL A 245 -2.89 21.61 -4.80
N GLY A 246 -1.58 21.66 -5.05
CA GLY A 246 -0.67 22.60 -4.39
C GLY A 246 -0.10 22.14 -3.04
N ASP A 247 -0.56 21.00 -2.54
CA ASP A 247 -0.16 20.47 -1.23
C ASP A 247 0.66 19.18 -1.34
N ARG A 248 1.21 18.75 -0.19
CA ARG A 248 1.97 17.51 -0.09
C ARG A 248 1.03 16.29 -0.21
N PRO A 249 1.51 15.16 -0.76
CA PRO A 249 0.73 13.93 -0.80
C PRO A 249 0.32 13.50 0.61
N ILE A 250 -0.96 13.22 0.80
CA ILE A 250 -1.52 12.76 2.07
C ILE A 250 -1.58 11.22 2.01
N PRO A 251 -0.90 10.51 2.92
CA PRO A 251 -0.97 9.06 2.96
C PRO A 251 -2.36 8.57 3.39
N ILE A 252 -2.85 7.54 2.71
CA ILE A 252 -4.07 6.83 3.11
C ILE A 252 -3.70 5.74 4.13
N GLU A 253 -4.55 5.52 5.13
CA GLU A 253 -4.36 4.50 6.15
C GLU A 253 -4.38 3.08 5.56
N ALA A 254 -3.62 2.16 6.17
CA ALA A 254 -3.44 0.81 5.65
C ALA A 254 -4.77 0.04 5.53
N ASP A 255 -5.67 0.21 6.49
CA ASP A 255 -6.99 -0.44 6.49
C ASP A 255 -7.86 0.01 5.32
N VAL A 256 -7.89 1.33 5.04
CA VAL A 256 -8.62 1.89 3.90
C VAL A 256 -8.03 1.42 2.55
N VAL A 257 -6.70 1.30 2.46
CA VAL A 257 -6.04 0.73 1.28
C VAL A 257 -6.43 -0.74 1.10
N LEU A 258 -6.50 -1.52 2.18
CA LEU A 258 -6.92 -2.92 2.13
C LEU A 258 -8.38 -3.09 1.72
N GLU A 259 -9.29 -2.26 2.24
CA GLU A 259 -10.68 -2.22 1.79
C GLU A 259 -10.79 -1.92 0.31
N SER A 260 -9.99 -0.97 -0.19
CA SER A 260 -9.92 -0.64 -1.61
C SER A 260 -9.42 -1.82 -2.46
N ILE A 261 -8.40 -2.53 -1.99
CA ILE A 261 -7.89 -3.75 -2.64
C ILE A 261 -8.98 -4.84 -2.67
N LYS A 262 -9.66 -5.04 -1.55
CA LYS A 262 -10.74 -6.02 -1.39
C LYS A 262 -11.91 -5.71 -2.34
N ALA A 263 -12.33 -4.45 -2.42
CA ALA A 263 -13.36 -3.99 -3.34
C ALA A 263 -12.97 -4.17 -4.81
N ALA A 264 -11.69 -4.01 -5.14
CA ALA A 264 -11.17 -4.24 -6.49
C ALA A 264 -10.94 -5.71 -6.84
N SER A 265 -11.03 -6.62 -5.88
CA SER A 265 -10.76 -8.06 -6.07
C SER A 265 -12.00 -8.83 -6.53
N THR A 266 -11.87 -10.14 -6.76
CA THR A 266 -13.02 -11.00 -7.04
C THR A 266 -13.87 -11.21 -5.77
N PRO A 267 -15.16 -11.57 -5.89
CA PRO A 267 -16.04 -11.78 -4.74
C PRO A 267 -15.50 -12.78 -3.71
N ALA A 268 -14.66 -13.74 -4.13
CA ALA A 268 -14.02 -14.73 -3.26
C ALA A 268 -13.16 -14.13 -2.13
N TYR A 269 -12.77 -12.86 -2.25
CA TYR A 269 -11.94 -12.15 -1.26
C TYR A 269 -12.76 -11.44 -0.17
N LYS A 270 -14.10 -11.36 -0.29
CA LYS A 270 -14.97 -10.63 0.64
C LYS A 270 -14.86 -11.11 2.10
N ASP A 271 -14.53 -12.39 2.32
CA ASP A 271 -14.48 -12.97 3.67
C ASP A 271 -13.08 -13.46 4.09
N LYS A 272 -12.02 -13.08 3.35
CA LYS A 272 -10.67 -13.64 3.57
C LYS A 272 -9.80 -12.84 4.53
N PHE A 273 -10.12 -11.58 4.77
CA PHE A 273 -9.43 -10.69 5.71
C PHE A 273 -10.29 -9.46 6.03
#